data_AF-A0A7W3WJ51-F1
#
_entry.id   AF-A0A7W3WJ51-F1
#
_cell.length_a   1.000
_cell.length_b   1.000
_cell.length_c   1.000
_cell.angle_alpha   90.00
_cell.angle_beta   90.00
_cell.angle_gamma   90.00
#
_symmetry.space_group_name_H-M   'P 1'
#
loop_
_entity.id
_entity.type
_entity.pdbx_description
1 polymer ?
#
loop_
_entity_poly.entity_id
_entity_poly.type
_entity_poly.pdbx_seq_one_letter_code
_entity_poly.pdbx_strand_id
1 'polypeptide(L)'
;MSSSTPASRRTVLVTAVTAAAGLALAASPALAVPVRGRTTGVPGTPTESDTISRHSWTSRRDWRAGLHEGVAPTPGRRAGVRLRTPQGTVDYQDPHGGTTTTVWEYARWTGPVRVLPQPATEVLPSWNAHTPPGTWLRVEVRVGYTTGGRSPWYVLGVWASGDGPDVPRRTSVDGQKDGVTSVWTDTVTLDDSAGRARIGSVQLRAVLLRAPGCDAVPVLWRLAATASALPDRFEVPPAPPGLASGVEARVPHYSQNVHIGRYPEYDNGGEAWCSPTSTQMITEYWGRRPTPEELAWVRPEYDDPQVCHAARRTYDYQYGGCGNWPFNTAYAASYRDMQGVVTRLASLEQAELLVAAGIPLITSQSFLAKELDGAGYGTAGHLMTLVGFTDEGDVISADPAGRNNADVRRTYPRRAWENIWLRTKRYNENGQVRSGTGGVCYVLFPLRPSAAQRHALHALGIR
;
A
#
# COMPACT_ATOMS: atom_id res chain seq x y z
N MET A 1 38.24 10.22 21.67
CA MET A 1 36.77 10.25 21.75
C MET A 1 36.27 11.30 20.77
N SER A 2 35.76 10.86 19.63
CA SER A 2 35.06 11.71 18.67
C SER A 2 34.05 10.81 17.97
N SER A 3 32.78 11.15 18.13
CA SER A 3 31.62 10.44 17.62
C SER A 3 31.40 10.78 16.14
N SER A 4 31.52 9.80 15.26
CA SER A 4 31.08 9.90 13.86
C SER A 4 29.72 9.24 13.70
N THR A 5 28.68 10.06 13.59
CA THR A 5 27.36 9.66 13.11
C THR A 5 27.44 9.39 11.60
N PRO A 6 26.95 8.26 11.06
CA PRO A 6 26.87 8.09 9.61
C PRO A 6 25.66 8.88 9.08
N ALA A 7 25.93 9.85 8.21
CA ALA A 7 24.92 10.57 7.45
C ALA A 7 24.28 9.67 6.39
N SER A 8 22.96 9.76 6.25
CA SER A 8 22.25 9.25 5.07
C SER A 8 22.68 10.06 3.85
N ARG A 9 23.06 9.39 2.76
CA ARG A 9 23.48 10.04 1.52
C ARG A 9 22.54 9.66 0.38
N ARG A 10 21.73 10.63 -0.05
CA ARG A 10 21.24 10.74 -1.43
C ARG A 10 21.77 12.08 -1.96
N THR A 11 22.61 12.01 -2.99
CA THR A 11 23.03 13.17 -3.78
C THR A 11 22.59 12.91 -5.22
N VAL A 12 21.74 13.80 -5.73
CA VAL A 12 21.35 13.90 -7.14
C VAL A 12 22.42 14.76 -7.83
N LEU A 13 22.95 14.30 -8.95
CA LEU A 13 23.80 15.11 -9.83
C LEU A 13 23.39 14.87 -11.28
N VAL A 14 23.08 15.99 -11.94
CA VAL A 14 22.68 16.17 -13.33
C VAL A 14 23.93 16.26 -14.21
N THR A 15 24.02 15.52 -15.32
CA THR A 15 24.70 16.00 -16.54
C THR A 15 24.43 15.18 -17.83
N ALA A 16 24.02 15.93 -18.86
CA ALA A 16 24.28 15.91 -20.31
C ALA A 16 24.56 14.62 -21.13
N VAL A 17 23.91 14.60 -22.30
CA VAL A 17 23.83 13.58 -23.36
C VAL A 17 24.95 13.71 -24.39
N THR A 18 25.45 12.58 -24.90
CA THR A 18 26.00 12.45 -26.27
C THR A 18 25.53 11.15 -26.91
N ALA A 19 24.96 11.28 -28.11
CA ALA A 19 24.34 10.21 -28.90
C ALA A 19 25.37 9.44 -29.77
N ALA A 20 25.11 8.15 -29.99
CA ALA A 20 25.61 7.42 -31.16
C ALA A 20 24.61 6.33 -31.57
N ALA A 21 24.22 6.37 -32.84
CA ALA A 21 23.26 5.48 -33.49
C ALA A 21 23.93 4.19 -34.00
N GLY A 22 23.16 3.10 -34.07
CA GLY A 22 23.54 1.86 -34.74
C GLY A 22 22.31 1.05 -35.14
N LEU A 23 22.14 0.86 -36.45
CA LEU A 23 21.00 0.24 -37.13
C LEU A 23 20.99 -1.30 -37.09
N ALA A 24 19.77 -1.82 -36.92
CA ALA A 24 19.11 -2.97 -37.58
C ALA A 24 19.85 -4.29 -37.86
N LEU A 25 19.16 -5.42 -37.60
CA LEU A 25 18.57 -6.28 -38.65
C LEU A 25 17.67 -7.38 -38.05
N ALA A 26 16.51 -7.55 -38.67
CA ALA A 26 15.47 -8.50 -38.34
C ALA A 26 15.73 -9.89 -38.96
N ALA A 27 15.31 -10.95 -38.27
CA ALA A 27 15.09 -12.27 -38.85
C ALA A 27 13.89 -12.94 -38.18
N SER A 28 12.81 -13.13 -38.94
CA SER A 28 11.66 -13.95 -38.57
C SER A 28 11.93 -15.42 -38.87
N PRO A 29 11.39 -16.35 -38.07
CA PRO A 29 11.02 -17.65 -38.62
C PRO A 29 9.56 -18.04 -38.33
N ALA A 30 8.92 -18.42 -39.44
CA ALA A 30 7.96 -19.50 -39.68
C ALA A 30 7.06 -20.03 -38.53
N LEU A 31 5.77 -19.99 -38.85
CA LEU A 31 4.64 -20.64 -38.19
C LEU A 31 4.78 -22.17 -38.17
N ALA A 32 4.59 -22.77 -37.00
CA ALA A 32 4.29 -24.19 -36.83
C ALA A 32 3.04 -24.34 -35.96
N VAL A 33 2.01 -25.00 -36.51
CA VAL A 33 0.76 -25.32 -35.82
C VAL A 33 0.91 -26.65 -35.08
N PRO A 34 0.68 -26.74 -33.74
CA PRO A 34 0.61 -28.01 -33.07
C PRO A 34 -0.83 -28.53 -32.94
N VAL A 35 -0.97 -29.80 -33.30
CA VAL A 35 -2.13 -30.67 -33.14
C VAL A 35 -2.43 -30.91 -31.65
N ARG A 36 -3.72 -30.85 -31.27
CA ARG A 36 -4.20 -31.09 -29.89
C ARG A 36 -4.11 -32.57 -29.53
N GLY A 37 -3.20 -32.92 -28.60
CA GLY A 37 -3.21 -34.18 -27.85
C GLY A 37 -3.61 -33.93 -26.38
N ARG A 38 -4.58 -34.68 -25.85
CA ARG A 38 -4.92 -34.70 -24.42
C ARG A 38 -3.82 -35.43 -23.66
N THR A 39 -3.08 -34.70 -22.82
CA THR A 39 -2.16 -35.28 -21.83
C THR A 39 -2.73 -35.10 -20.42
N THR A 40 -2.73 -36.20 -19.68
CA THR A 40 -3.03 -36.29 -18.24
C THR A 40 -2.01 -35.46 -17.45
N GLY A 41 -2.50 -34.62 -16.53
CA GLY A 41 -1.75 -33.55 -15.89
C GLY A 41 -0.55 -33.99 -15.06
N VAL A 42 0.62 -33.47 -15.45
CA VAL A 42 1.77 -33.23 -14.56
C VAL A 42 1.39 -32.08 -13.61
N PRO A 43 1.83 -32.06 -12.33
CA PRO A 43 1.64 -30.89 -11.47
C PRO A 43 2.24 -29.66 -12.16
N GLY A 44 1.39 -28.70 -12.54
CA GLY A 44 1.80 -27.50 -13.24
C GLY A 44 2.72 -26.64 -12.37
N THR A 45 3.65 -25.93 -13.00
CA THR A 45 4.37 -24.82 -12.36
C THR A 45 3.33 -23.84 -11.79
N PRO A 46 3.42 -23.42 -10.53
CA PRO A 46 2.50 -22.44 -9.96
C PRO A 46 2.45 -21.20 -10.85
N THR A 47 1.25 -20.70 -11.14
CA THR A 47 1.08 -19.41 -11.81
C THR A 47 1.52 -18.30 -10.86
N GLU A 48 1.87 -17.11 -11.36
CA GLU A 48 2.25 -15.99 -10.49
C GLU A 48 1.13 -15.62 -9.50
N SER A 49 -0.13 -15.81 -9.90
CA SER A 49 -1.28 -15.62 -9.01
C SER A 49 -1.25 -16.54 -7.79
N ASP A 50 -0.68 -17.75 -7.94
CA ASP A 50 -0.52 -18.71 -6.86
C ASP A 50 0.54 -18.28 -5.85
N THR A 51 1.47 -17.40 -6.24
CA THR A 51 2.53 -16.88 -5.36
C THR A 51 2.07 -15.75 -4.44
N ILE A 52 0.83 -15.27 -4.58
CA ILE A 52 0.27 -14.17 -3.77
C ILE A 52 -0.91 -14.68 -2.93
N SER A 53 -0.69 -14.78 -1.63
CA SER A 53 -1.71 -15.17 -0.65
C SER A 53 -2.27 -13.95 0.07
N ARG A 54 -3.61 -13.87 0.18
CA ARG A 54 -4.30 -12.77 0.87
C ARG A 54 -5.20 -13.31 1.96
N HIS A 55 -5.16 -12.67 3.11
CA HIS A 55 -6.12 -12.93 4.17
C HIS A 55 -6.61 -11.63 4.78
N SER A 56 -7.88 -11.58 5.16
CA SER A 56 -8.49 -10.46 5.84
C SER A 56 -9.46 -10.95 6.90
N TRP A 57 -9.42 -10.30 8.05
CA TRP A 57 -10.42 -10.41 9.11
C TRP A 57 -11.35 -9.21 8.98
N THR A 58 -12.58 -9.46 8.54
CA THR A 58 -13.56 -8.40 8.24
C THR A 58 -14.96 -8.73 8.74
N SER A 59 -15.27 -10.00 9.01
CA SER A 59 -16.58 -10.45 9.47
C SER A 59 -16.62 -10.76 10.97
N ARG A 60 -17.83 -10.82 11.55
CA ARG A 60 -18.01 -11.25 12.95
C ARG A 60 -17.41 -12.64 13.22
N ARG A 61 -17.47 -13.55 12.24
CA ARG A 61 -16.87 -14.89 12.35
C ARG A 61 -15.35 -14.78 12.44
N ASP A 62 -14.74 -13.93 11.61
CA ASP A 62 -13.29 -13.72 11.62
C ASP A 62 -12.83 -13.14 12.97
N TRP A 63 -13.52 -12.11 13.47
CA TRP A 63 -13.18 -11.51 14.76
C TRP A 63 -13.32 -12.50 15.91
N ARG A 64 -14.34 -13.37 15.90
CA ARG A 64 -14.53 -14.42 16.92
C ARG A 64 -13.45 -15.52 16.89
N ALA A 65 -12.75 -15.70 15.78
CA ALA A 65 -11.72 -16.72 15.67
C ALA A 65 -10.39 -16.33 16.34
N GLY A 66 -10.21 -15.05 16.71
CA GLY A 66 -9.03 -14.57 17.43
C GLY A 66 -9.17 -14.68 18.95
N LEU A 67 -8.04 -14.62 19.65
CA LEU A 67 -7.97 -14.46 21.09
C LEU A 67 -8.37 -13.03 21.48
N HIS A 68 -9.29 -12.90 22.44
CA HIS A 68 -9.79 -11.61 22.92
C HIS A 68 -9.25 -11.33 24.32
N GLU A 69 -8.38 -10.33 24.44
CA GLU A 69 -7.90 -9.83 25.72
C GLU A 69 -8.50 -8.42 25.91
N GLY A 70 -9.67 -8.34 26.55
CA GLY A 70 -10.34 -7.05 26.81
C GLY A 70 -11.05 -6.42 25.62
N VAL A 71 -10.99 -7.05 24.46
CA VAL A 71 -11.74 -6.64 23.27
C VAL A 71 -13.06 -7.39 23.14
N ALA A 72 -13.97 -6.90 22.30
CA ALA A 72 -15.17 -7.63 21.90
C ALA A 72 -15.57 -7.27 20.46
N PRO A 73 -16.24 -8.17 19.72
CA PRO A 73 -16.84 -7.83 18.44
C PRO A 73 -17.83 -6.64 18.56
N THR A 74 -17.89 -5.79 17.54
CA THR A 74 -18.82 -4.65 17.53
C THR A 74 -20.28 -5.10 17.40
N PRO A 75 -21.20 -4.44 18.13
CA PRO A 75 -22.61 -4.47 17.77
C PRO A 75 -22.81 -3.60 16.51
N GLY A 76 -23.62 -4.04 15.55
CA GLY A 76 -23.99 -3.22 14.37
C GLY A 76 -23.62 -3.81 13.01
N ARG A 77 -23.79 -2.97 11.97
CA ARG A 77 -23.75 -3.36 10.54
C ARG A 77 -22.33 -3.57 9.99
N ARG A 78 -21.35 -2.75 10.43
CA ARG A 78 -19.94 -2.94 10.10
C ARG A 78 -19.29 -3.79 11.17
N ALA A 79 -18.95 -5.02 10.82
CA ALA A 79 -18.24 -5.91 11.74
C ALA A 79 -16.85 -5.35 12.04
N GLY A 80 -16.44 -5.48 13.29
CA GLY A 80 -15.16 -5.02 13.80
C GLY A 80 -14.93 -5.61 15.18
N VAL A 81 -13.79 -5.25 15.77
CA VAL A 81 -13.45 -5.52 17.16
C VAL A 81 -13.16 -4.19 17.86
N ARG A 82 -13.71 -4.01 19.05
CA ARG A 82 -13.60 -2.78 19.87
C ARG A 82 -12.92 -3.07 21.20
N LEU A 83 -12.29 -2.05 21.78
CA LEU A 83 -11.90 -2.08 23.19
C LEU A 83 -13.18 -2.11 24.03
N ARG A 84 -13.30 -3.10 24.94
CA ARG A 84 -14.46 -3.26 25.84
C ARG A 84 -14.05 -3.09 27.30
N THR A 85 -13.01 -3.78 27.72
CA THR A 85 -12.52 -3.76 29.09
C THR A 85 -11.00 -3.71 29.03
N PRO A 86 -10.36 -2.63 29.53
CA PRO A 86 -8.91 -2.55 29.50
C PRO A 86 -8.29 -3.73 30.27
N GLN A 87 -7.17 -4.26 29.77
CA GLN A 87 -6.42 -5.35 30.39
C GLN A 87 -5.28 -4.85 31.28
N GLY A 88 -5.09 -3.54 31.32
CA GLY A 88 -4.05 -2.86 32.06
C GLY A 88 -3.71 -1.55 31.36
N THR A 89 -2.62 -0.95 31.84
CA THR A 89 -2.06 0.27 31.28
C THR A 89 -0.67 0.01 30.68
N VAL A 90 -0.25 0.89 29.77
CA VAL A 90 1.09 0.92 29.21
C VAL A 90 1.57 2.36 29.15
N ASP A 91 2.80 2.58 29.58
CA ASP A 91 3.50 3.85 29.41
C ASP A 91 4.03 3.93 27.98
N TYR A 92 3.68 5.02 27.28
CA TYR A 92 4.15 5.27 25.93
C TYR A 92 4.73 6.66 25.83
N GLN A 93 6.03 6.72 25.52
CA GLN A 93 6.71 7.94 25.10
C GLN A 93 6.69 7.98 23.58
N ASP A 94 6.01 8.97 23.01
CA ASP A 94 6.02 9.19 21.57
C ASP A 94 7.39 9.72 21.14
N PRO A 95 8.16 8.98 20.32
CA PRO A 95 9.49 9.42 19.88
C PRO A 95 9.45 10.71 19.05
N HIS A 96 8.27 11.09 18.52
CA HIS A 96 8.05 12.28 17.70
C HIS A 96 7.12 13.31 18.36
N GLY A 97 6.66 13.03 19.58
CA GLY A 97 5.69 13.85 20.34
C GLY A 97 6.32 14.65 21.49
N GLY A 98 7.63 14.55 21.68
CA GLY A 98 8.37 15.23 22.76
C GLY A 98 8.87 14.25 23.84
N THR A 99 9.12 14.75 25.04
CA THR A 99 9.69 13.95 26.15
C THR A 99 8.65 13.40 27.12
N THR A 100 7.37 13.71 26.92
CA THR A 100 6.30 13.29 27.82
C THR A 100 5.90 11.84 27.59
N THR A 101 6.05 11.02 28.63
CA THR A 101 5.46 9.68 28.68
C THR A 101 4.00 9.79 29.08
N THR A 102 3.11 9.20 28.29
CA THR A 102 1.66 9.17 28.56
C THR A 102 1.23 7.74 28.87
N VAL A 103 0.34 7.60 29.86
CA VAL A 103 -0.24 6.30 30.23
C VAL A 103 -1.44 6.01 29.34
N TRP A 104 -1.55 4.78 28.84
CA TRP A 104 -2.65 4.33 27.99
C TRP A 104 -3.27 3.06 28.51
N GLU A 105 -4.59 3.01 28.61
CA GLU A 105 -5.31 1.75 28.76
C GLU A 105 -5.25 0.96 27.45
N TYR A 106 -5.07 -0.36 27.54
CA TYR A 106 -5.02 -1.20 26.33
C TYR A 106 -5.94 -2.41 26.39
N ALA A 107 -6.35 -2.88 25.21
CA ALA A 107 -6.91 -4.20 24.98
C ALA A 107 -6.29 -4.79 23.72
N ARG A 108 -6.29 -6.12 23.59
CA ARG A 108 -5.63 -6.81 22.47
C ARG A 108 -6.55 -7.80 21.79
N TRP A 109 -6.51 -7.78 20.45
CA TRP A 109 -7.03 -8.85 19.63
C TRP A 109 -5.86 -9.55 18.94
N THR A 110 -5.74 -10.87 19.10
CA THR A 110 -4.70 -11.67 18.42
C THR A 110 -5.37 -12.66 17.48
N GLY A 111 -5.08 -12.56 16.18
CA GLY A 111 -5.61 -13.49 15.19
C GLY A 111 -5.03 -14.90 15.33
N PRO A 112 -5.71 -15.93 14.79
CA PRO A 112 -5.12 -17.26 14.69
C PRO A 112 -3.88 -17.24 13.79
N VAL A 113 -2.93 -18.14 14.04
CA VAL A 113 -1.82 -18.38 13.12
C VAL A 113 -2.39 -18.87 11.79
N ARG A 114 -2.00 -18.22 10.69
CA ARG A 114 -2.38 -18.60 9.33
C ARG A 114 -1.19 -19.22 8.62
N VAL A 115 -1.29 -20.50 8.31
CA VAL A 115 -0.35 -21.16 7.40
C VAL A 115 -0.58 -20.59 5.99
N LEU A 116 0.51 -20.18 5.35
CA LEU A 116 0.46 -19.68 3.99
C LEU A 116 0.39 -20.87 3.01
N PRO A 117 -0.54 -20.88 2.05
CA PRO A 117 -0.61 -21.93 1.02
C PRO A 117 0.70 -22.06 0.24
N GLN A 118 1.36 -20.94 -0.03
CA GLN A 118 2.70 -20.86 -0.59
C GLN A 118 3.60 -20.10 0.38
N PRO A 119 4.78 -20.64 0.73
CA PRO A 119 5.74 -19.91 1.56
C PRO A 119 6.17 -18.59 0.90
N ALA A 120 6.12 -17.52 1.66
CA ALA A 120 6.36 -16.15 1.19
C ALA A 120 7.80 -15.69 1.45
N THR A 121 8.21 -14.63 0.73
CA THR A 121 9.41 -13.84 1.01
C THR A 121 9.07 -12.48 1.62
N GLU A 122 7.83 -12.02 1.45
CA GLU A 122 7.35 -10.74 1.96
C GLU A 122 5.94 -10.85 2.54
N VAL A 123 5.64 -10.02 3.54
CA VAL A 123 4.30 -9.84 4.12
C VAL A 123 3.99 -8.36 4.28
N LEU A 124 2.89 -7.93 3.67
CA LEU A 124 2.36 -6.57 3.68
C LEU A 124 1.05 -6.56 4.49
N PRO A 125 1.05 -6.08 5.74
CA PRO A 125 -0.16 -5.90 6.51
C PRO A 125 -0.88 -4.60 6.14
N SER A 126 -2.19 -4.58 6.34
CA SER A 126 -2.99 -3.36 6.28
C SER A 126 -4.18 -3.44 7.22
N TRP A 127 -4.70 -2.28 7.63
CA TRP A 127 -5.80 -2.19 8.58
C TRP A 127 -6.75 -1.05 8.24
N ASN A 128 -7.99 -1.16 8.71
CA ASN A 128 -8.96 -0.08 8.68
C ASN A 128 -9.52 0.08 10.08
N ALA A 129 -9.52 1.29 10.62
CA ALA A 129 -9.95 1.53 11.98
C ALA A 129 -10.62 2.89 12.15
N HIS A 130 -11.49 2.96 13.16
CA HIS A 130 -11.93 4.19 13.78
C HIS A 130 -11.15 4.39 15.07
N THR A 131 -10.44 5.51 15.17
CA THR A 131 -9.79 5.92 16.41
C THR A 131 -10.25 7.35 16.71
N PRO A 132 -11.35 7.52 17.46
CA PRO A 132 -11.78 8.85 17.92
C PRO A 132 -10.69 9.51 18.79
N PRO A 133 -10.79 10.83 19.07
CA PRO A 133 -9.85 11.54 19.94
C PRO A 133 -9.55 10.78 21.24
N GLY A 134 -8.31 10.84 21.70
CA GLY A 134 -7.83 10.10 22.86
C GLY A 134 -7.71 8.59 22.65
N THR A 135 -7.70 8.10 21.40
CA THR A 135 -7.55 6.68 21.09
C THR A 135 -6.64 6.45 19.90
N TRP A 136 -5.96 5.31 19.88
CA TRP A 136 -5.08 4.90 18.80
C TRP A 136 -4.92 3.38 18.80
N LEU A 137 -4.17 2.84 17.84
CA LEU A 137 -3.87 1.42 17.76
C LEU A 137 -2.42 1.15 17.39
N ARG A 138 -1.95 -0.03 17.78
CA ARG A 138 -0.69 -0.63 17.31
C ARG A 138 -1.00 -1.89 16.53
N VAL A 139 -0.54 -1.99 15.27
CA VAL A 139 -0.61 -3.22 14.48
C VAL A 139 0.71 -3.95 14.55
N GLU A 140 0.64 -5.24 14.82
CA GLU A 140 1.80 -6.09 14.99
C GLU A 140 1.70 -7.37 14.17
N VAL A 141 2.85 -7.84 13.70
CA VAL A 141 2.98 -9.05 12.88
C VAL A 141 4.03 -9.97 13.49
N ARG A 142 3.74 -11.27 13.44
CA ARG A 142 4.69 -12.33 13.71
C ARG A 142 4.66 -13.33 12.57
N VAL A 143 5.83 -13.73 12.09
CA VAL A 143 5.97 -14.72 11.02
C VAL A 143 6.59 -16.01 11.57
N GLY A 144 6.14 -17.15 11.05
CA GLY A 144 6.75 -18.46 11.32
C GLY A 144 7.52 -18.95 10.10
N TYR A 145 8.68 -19.55 10.33
CA TYR A 145 9.59 -19.96 9.25
C TYR A 145 9.38 -21.42 8.85
N THR A 146 9.55 -21.73 7.57
CA THR A 146 9.51 -23.11 7.05
C THR A 146 10.62 -23.99 7.60
N THR A 147 11.73 -23.38 8.04
CA THR A 147 12.86 -24.05 8.70
C THR A 147 12.65 -24.24 10.21
N GLY A 148 11.49 -23.85 10.74
CA GLY A 148 11.20 -23.86 12.17
C GLY A 148 11.49 -22.52 12.86
N GLY A 149 10.90 -22.32 14.04
CA GLY A 149 10.97 -21.06 14.77
C GLY A 149 10.02 -20.00 14.24
N ARG A 150 10.09 -18.81 14.85
CA ARG A 150 9.25 -17.66 14.53
C ARG A 150 9.96 -16.36 14.89
N SER A 151 9.58 -15.28 14.22
CA SER A 151 10.03 -13.94 14.54
C SER A 151 9.54 -13.49 15.92
N PRO A 152 10.14 -12.43 16.51
CA PRO A 152 9.46 -11.62 17.50
C PRO A 152 8.20 -10.98 16.91
N TRP A 153 7.42 -10.31 17.76
CA TRP A 153 6.36 -9.43 17.27
C TRP A 153 6.99 -8.14 16.74
N TYR A 154 6.83 -7.90 15.45
CA TYR A 154 7.16 -6.63 14.82
C TYR A 154 5.98 -5.67 14.94
N VAL A 155 6.24 -4.39 15.19
CA VAL A 155 5.28 -3.29 15.16
C VAL A 155 5.31 -2.67 13.77
N LEU A 156 4.21 -2.79 13.02
CA LEU A 156 4.12 -2.30 11.64
C LEU A 156 3.49 -0.91 11.55
N GLY A 157 2.88 -0.44 12.64
CA GLY A 157 2.40 0.93 12.70
C GLY A 157 1.80 1.26 14.06
N VAL A 158 2.15 2.45 14.54
CA VAL A 158 1.37 3.23 15.50
C VAL A 158 0.43 4.10 14.69
N TRP A 159 -0.88 3.86 14.84
CA TRP A 159 -1.90 4.51 14.02
C TRP A 159 -2.95 5.22 14.87
N ALA A 160 -3.14 6.50 14.59
CA ALA A 160 -4.30 7.27 14.99
C ALA A 160 -4.85 7.99 13.75
N SER A 161 -6.16 7.97 13.56
CA SER A 161 -6.84 8.84 12.58
C SER A 161 -6.52 10.29 12.86
N GLY A 162 -6.58 10.72 14.14
CA GLY A 162 -6.23 12.06 14.63
C GLY A 162 -4.72 12.36 14.63
N ASP A 163 -4.34 13.63 14.70
CA ASP A 163 -2.94 14.08 14.77
C ASP A 163 -2.73 15.26 15.74
N GLY A 164 -3.67 15.41 16.68
CA GLY A 164 -3.61 16.38 17.77
C GLY A 164 -2.74 15.89 18.94
N PRO A 165 -2.58 16.71 19.99
CA PRO A 165 -1.77 16.38 21.16
C PRO A 165 -2.37 15.28 22.05
N ASP A 166 -3.61 14.88 21.79
CA ASP A 166 -4.36 13.86 22.53
C ASP A 166 -4.05 12.43 22.08
N VAL A 167 -3.19 12.23 21.08
CA VAL A 167 -2.79 10.94 20.51
C VAL A 167 -1.33 10.98 20.09
N PRO A 168 -0.62 9.84 20.02
CA PRO A 168 0.74 9.82 19.49
C PRO A 168 0.76 10.15 17.99
N ARG A 169 1.88 10.69 17.53
CA ARG A 169 2.19 10.85 16.12
C ARG A 169 2.16 9.48 15.43
N ARG A 170 1.44 9.40 14.31
CA ARG A 170 1.43 8.19 13.46
C ARG A 170 2.84 7.87 13.02
N THR A 171 3.29 6.64 13.24
CA THR A 171 4.68 6.30 12.96
C THR A 171 4.87 4.81 12.65
N SER A 172 5.72 4.52 11.67
CA SER A 172 6.39 3.22 11.56
C SER A 172 7.48 3.10 12.63
N VAL A 173 8.07 1.89 12.74
CA VAL A 173 9.11 1.59 13.74
C VAL A 173 10.33 0.97 13.05
N ASP A 174 11.46 1.64 13.17
CA ASP A 174 12.72 1.25 12.53
C ASP A 174 13.49 0.17 13.30
N GLY A 175 14.47 -0.42 12.61
CA GLY A 175 15.50 -1.27 13.22
C GLY A 175 15.04 -2.67 13.64
N GLN A 176 13.81 -3.05 13.30
CA GLN A 176 13.23 -4.34 13.68
C GLN A 176 13.72 -5.47 12.77
N LYS A 177 14.42 -6.44 13.34
CA LYS A 177 14.92 -7.63 12.64
C LYS A 177 15.19 -8.79 13.60
N ASP A 178 15.32 -10.00 13.07
CA ASP A 178 15.71 -11.19 13.84
C ASP A 178 16.82 -12.05 13.21
N GLY A 179 17.43 -11.56 12.11
CA GLY A 179 18.46 -12.26 11.36
C GLY A 179 17.93 -13.21 10.28
N VAL A 180 16.60 -13.36 10.17
CA VAL A 180 15.92 -14.05 9.06
C VAL A 180 15.02 -13.09 8.32
N THR A 181 14.29 -12.24 9.05
CA THR A 181 13.47 -11.17 8.49
C THR A 181 13.78 -9.82 9.13
N SER A 182 13.55 -8.78 8.33
CA SER A 182 13.59 -7.38 8.74
C SER A 182 12.29 -6.67 8.33
N VAL A 183 11.97 -5.59 9.05
CA VAL A 183 10.88 -4.67 8.69
C VAL A 183 11.45 -3.50 7.91
N TRP A 184 10.90 -3.25 6.74
CA TRP A 184 11.16 -2.07 5.91
C TRP A 184 9.91 -1.20 5.89
N THR A 185 9.84 -0.25 6.82
CA THR A 185 8.71 0.70 7.01
C THR A 185 7.37 0.00 7.29
N ASP A 186 6.74 -0.56 6.25
CA ASP A 186 5.43 -1.21 6.28
C ASP A 186 5.44 -2.66 5.78
N THR A 187 6.61 -3.20 5.42
CA THR A 187 6.75 -4.55 4.85
C THR A 187 7.70 -5.42 5.68
N VAL A 188 7.29 -6.65 6.00
CA VAL A 188 8.19 -7.68 6.56
C VAL A 188 8.82 -8.43 5.40
N THR A 189 10.15 -8.47 5.30
CA THR A 189 10.88 -9.10 4.19
C THR A 189 11.93 -10.05 4.72
N LEU A 190 12.16 -11.17 4.03
CA LEU A 190 13.33 -12.03 4.27
C LEU A 190 14.63 -11.31 3.93
N ASP A 191 15.62 -11.42 4.81
CA ASP A 191 16.94 -10.84 4.60
C ASP A 191 17.71 -11.54 3.45
N ASP A 192 17.58 -12.86 3.35
CA ASP A 192 18.13 -13.68 2.26
C ASP A 192 17.00 -14.44 1.53
N SER A 193 16.51 -13.85 0.45
CA SER A 193 15.48 -14.46 -0.40
C SER A 193 15.98 -15.66 -1.23
N ALA A 194 17.30 -15.79 -1.42
CA ALA A 194 17.91 -16.92 -2.13
C ALA A 194 18.18 -18.12 -1.21
N GLY A 195 18.22 -17.88 0.11
CA GLY A 195 18.39 -18.88 1.14
C GLY A 195 17.24 -19.88 1.26
N ARG A 196 17.38 -20.84 2.20
CA ARG A 196 16.38 -21.90 2.41
C ARG A 196 15.16 -21.47 3.23
N ALA A 197 15.29 -20.46 4.07
CA ALA A 197 14.21 -19.99 4.92
C ALA A 197 13.11 -19.33 4.08
N ARG A 198 11.85 -19.62 4.39
CA ARG A 198 10.69 -18.92 3.86
C ARG A 198 9.72 -18.60 5.00
N ILE A 199 8.88 -17.61 4.80
CA ILE A 199 7.77 -17.32 5.69
C ILE A 199 6.68 -18.36 5.40
N GLY A 200 6.47 -19.32 6.29
CA GLY A 200 5.46 -20.37 6.14
C GLY A 200 4.13 -20.04 6.82
N SER A 201 4.13 -19.09 7.76
CA SER A 201 2.90 -18.65 8.43
C SER A 201 2.98 -17.20 8.88
N VAL A 202 1.82 -16.58 9.04
CA VAL A 202 1.65 -15.21 9.54
C VAL A 202 0.63 -15.18 10.67
N GLN A 203 0.88 -14.35 11.67
CA GLN A 203 -0.07 -14.03 12.72
C GLN A 203 -0.10 -12.52 12.92
N LEU A 204 -1.30 -11.95 12.97
CA LEU A 204 -1.50 -10.53 13.20
C LEU A 204 -2.08 -10.29 14.60
N ARG A 205 -1.68 -9.18 15.22
CA ARG A 205 -2.21 -8.69 16.48
C ARG A 205 -2.49 -7.20 16.37
N ALA A 206 -3.59 -6.78 16.98
CA ALA A 206 -3.92 -5.37 17.13
C ALA A 206 -4.06 -5.05 18.62
N VAL A 207 -3.31 -4.04 19.05
CA VAL A 207 -3.46 -3.44 20.38
C VAL A 207 -4.29 -2.17 20.19
N LEU A 208 -5.44 -2.11 20.84
CA LEU A 208 -6.31 -0.96 20.85
C LEU A 208 -6.04 -0.18 22.13
N LEU A 209 -5.82 1.13 22.03
CA LEU A 209 -5.43 1.98 23.15
C LEU A 209 -6.37 3.17 23.30
N ARG A 210 -6.61 3.57 24.55
CA ARG A 210 -7.36 4.78 24.89
C ARG A 210 -6.76 5.46 26.11
N ALA A 211 -6.93 6.77 26.21
CA ALA A 211 -6.53 7.51 27.39
C ALA A 211 -7.31 6.99 28.64
N PRO A 212 -6.65 6.86 29.81
CA PRO A 212 -7.33 6.47 31.04
C PRO A 212 -8.53 7.37 31.36
N GLY A 213 -9.64 6.77 31.79
CA GLY A 213 -10.87 7.50 32.10
C GLY A 213 -11.63 8.07 30.88
N CYS A 214 -11.20 7.78 29.65
CA CYS A 214 -11.88 8.20 28.44
C CYS A 214 -12.95 7.16 28.00
N ASP A 215 -14.14 7.64 27.64
CA ASP A 215 -15.24 6.81 27.11
C ASP A 215 -15.11 6.54 25.60
N ALA A 216 -14.13 7.14 24.93
CA ALA A 216 -13.90 6.94 23.51
C ALA A 216 -13.50 5.48 23.22
N VAL A 217 -14.07 4.92 22.15
CA VAL A 217 -13.93 3.50 21.82
C VAL A 217 -13.23 3.35 20.47
N PRO A 218 -11.95 2.93 20.44
CA PRO A 218 -11.31 2.55 19.20
C PRO A 218 -11.93 1.26 18.65
N VAL A 219 -12.07 1.19 17.33
CA VAL A 219 -12.66 0.06 16.62
C VAL A 219 -11.79 -0.31 15.42
N LEU A 220 -11.38 -1.57 15.34
CA LEU A 220 -10.72 -2.14 14.17
C LEU A 220 -11.76 -2.85 13.29
N TRP A 221 -11.92 -2.42 12.04
CA TRP A 221 -12.92 -2.96 11.11
C TRP A 221 -12.35 -3.95 10.09
N ARG A 222 -11.07 -3.80 9.74
CA ARG A 222 -10.33 -4.73 8.89
C ARG A 222 -8.94 -4.87 9.44
N LEU A 223 -8.45 -6.09 9.44
CA LEU A 223 -7.03 -6.39 9.52
C LEU A 223 -6.71 -7.36 8.39
N ALA A 224 -5.63 -7.16 7.67
CA ALA A 224 -5.28 -7.95 6.50
C ALA A 224 -3.78 -8.17 6.40
N ALA A 225 -3.40 -9.25 5.70
CA ALA A 225 -2.04 -9.53 5.29
C ALA A 225 -2.05 -10.04 3.84
N THR A 226 -1.25 -9.40 3.00
CA THR A 226 -0.87 -9.91 1.67
C THR A 226 0.54 -10.47 1.80
N ALA A 227 0.70 -11.78 1.58
CA ALA A 227 1.99 -12.46 1.59
C ALA A 227 2.34 -12.90 0.17
N SER A 228 3.61 -12.77 -0.21
CA SER A 228 4.04 -13.10 -1.57
C SER A 228 5.45 -13.66 -1.64
N ALA A 229 5.70 -14.51 -2.63
CA ALA A 229 7.03 -14.95 -3.06
C ALA A 229 7.19 -14.73 -4.57
N LEU A 230 7.25 -13.48 -4.99
CA LEU A 230 7.43 -13.13 -6.39
C LEU A 230 8.88 -13.42 -6.83
N PRO A 231 9.10 -14.02 -8.01
CA PRO A 231 10.43 -14.26 -8.52
C PRO A 231 11.13 -12.95 -8.88
N ASP A 232 12.45 -12.98 -8.88
CA ASP A 232 13.28 -11.90 -9.43
C ASP A 232 13.05 -11.78 -10.95
N ARG A 233 12.62 -10.60 -11.40
CA ARG A 233 12.32 -10.36 -12.82
C ARG A 233 12.46 -8.87 -13.16
N PHE A 234 13.04 -8.60 -14.33
CA PHE A 234 13.17 -7.25 -14.89
C PHE A 234 12.02 -6.87 -15.82
N GLU A 235 11.34 -7.87 -16.36
CA GLU A 235 10.16 -7.76 -17.21
C GLU A 235 9.14 -8.82 -16.82
N VAL A 236 7.90 -8.66 -17.28
CA VAL A 236 6.82 -9.63 -17.09
C VAL A 236 6.26 -10.10 -18.44
N PRO A 237 5.55 -11.23 -18.50
CA PRO A 237 4.84 -11.62 -19.72
C PRO A 237 3.82 -10.54 -20.12
N PRO A 238 3.65 -10.23 -21.42
CA PRO A 238 2.70 -9.23 -21.87
C PRO A 238 1.25 -9.70 -21.75
N ALA A 239 0.40 -8.88 -21.15
CA ALA A 239 -1.05 -9.04 -21.16
C ALA A 239 -1.67 -8.38 -22.41
N PRO A 240 -2.50 -9.08 -23.21
CA PRO A 240 -3.29 -8.42 -24.24
C PRO A 240 -4.37 -7.51 -23.60
N PRO A 241 -4.88 -6.49 -24.31
CA PRO A 241 -6.04 -5.72 -23.88
C PRO A 241 -7.24 -6.63 -23.53
N GLY A 242 -7.95 -6.30 -22.44
CA GLY A 242 -8.99 -7.16 -21.88
C GLY A 242 -10.29 -6.44 -21.55
N LEU A 243 -10.93 -6.86 -20.46
CA LEU A 243 -12.32 -6.51 -20.12
C LEU A 243 -12.59 -5.01 -19.91
N ALA A 244 -11.53 -4.22 -19.68
CA ALA A 244 -11.64 -2.80 -19.40
C ALA A 244 -11.23 -1.90 -20.58
N SER A 245 -11.00 -2.45 -21.78
CA SER A 245 -10.80 -1.63 -22.99
C SER A 245 -11.96 -0.63 -23.15
N GLY A 246 -11.60 0.65 -23.36
CA GLY A 246 -12.56 1.76 -23.49
C GLY A 246 -13.23 2.19 -22.19
N VAL A 247 -12.83 1.65 -21.03
CA VAL A 247 -13.38 2.01 -19.72
C VAL A 247 -12.50 3.07 -19.06
N GLU A 248 -13.11 4.16 -18.60
CA GLU A 248 -12.43 5.17 -17.80
C GLU A 248 -13.30 5.64 -16.62
N ALA A 249 -12.76 5.54 -15.40
CA ALA A 249 -13.36 6.10 -14.21
C ALA A 249 -13.13 7.62 -14.18
N ARG A 250 -14.20 8.38 -13.92
CA ARG A 250 -14.14 9.85 -13.78
C ARG A 250 -13.65 10.25 -12.39
N VAL A 251 -12.35 10.07 -12.16
CA VAL A 251 -11.68 10.44 -10.91
C VAL A 251 -11.34 11.95 -10.97
N PRO A 252 -11.49 12.73 -9.87
CA PRO A 252 -10.99 14.10 -9.87
C PRO A 252 -9.48 14.13 -10.07
N HIS A 253 -8.97 15.22 -10.65
CA HIS A 253 -7.57 15.38 -11.01
C HIS A 253 -6.90 16.37 -10.06
N TYR A 254 -5.99 15.87 -9.23
CA TYR A 254 -5.17 16.68 -8.33
C TYR A 254 -3.69 16.44 -8.59
N SER A 255 -2.95 17.53 -8.76
CA SER A 255 -1.51 17.52 -8.88
C SER A 255 -0.89 17.72 -7.50
N GLN A 256 0.08 16.90 -7.15
CA GLN A 256 0.89 17.14 -5.95
C GLN A 256 1.80 18.36 -6.12
N ASN A 257 2.20 18.67 -7.36
CA ASN A 257 3.22 19.66 -7.65
C ASN A 257 2.75 21.11 -7.43
N VAL A 258 1.44 21.37 -7.42
CA VAL A 258 0.91 22.69 -7.02
C VAL A 258 1.15 22.99 -5.54
N HIS A 259 1.50 21.96 -4.76
CA HIS A 259 1.81 22.08 -3.34
C HIS A 259 3.31 22.10 -3.02
N ILE A 260 4.19 22.16 -4.02
CA ILE A 260 5.65 22.30 -3.84
C ILE A 260 5.96 23.44 -2.85
N GLY A 261 6.69 23.13 -1.78
CA GLY A 261 7.02 24.06 -0.70
C GLY A 261 5.86 24.45 0.25
N ARG A 262 4.63 23.96 0.04
CA ARG A 262 3.48 24.18 0.93
C ARG A 262 3.50 23.15 2.07
N TYR A 263 3.53 23.61 3.32
CA TYR A 263 3.67 22.74 4.51
C TYR A 263 4.92 21.85 4.47
N PRO A 264 6.13 22.45 4.48
CA PRO A 264 7.38 21.72 4.34
C PRO A 264 7.65 20.69 5.45
N GLU A 265 6.99 20.82 6.60
CA GLU A 265 7.01 19.84 7.68
C GLU A 265 6.47 18.46 7.26
N TYR A 266 5.69 18.39 6.19
CA TYR A 266 5.19 17.14 5.63
C TYR A 266 5.96 16.83 4.33
N ASP A 267 7.23 16.42 4.45
CA ASP A 267 8.05 15.96 3.31
C ASP A 267 8.29 17.04 2.24
N ASN A 268 8.76 18.21 2.68
CA ASN A 268 9.06 19.41 1.87
C ASN A 268 7.86 20.07 1.17
N GLY A 269 6.68 19.44 1.22
CA GLY A 269 5.43 19.98 0.71
C GLY A 269 5.22 19.62 -0.76
N GLY A 270 4.30 18.74 -1.09
CA GLY A 270 3.96 18.44 -2.49
C GLY A 270 5.00 17.65 -3.31
N GLU A 271 6.32 17.80 -3.10
CA GLU A 271 7.33 17.10 -3.92
C GLU A 271 7.24 15.58 -3.82
N ALA A 272 6.72 15.06 -2.70
CA ALA A 272 6.59 13.63 -2.42
C ALA A 272 5.18 13.21 -1.94
N TRP A 273 4.14 13.96 -2.32
CA TRP A 273 2.75 13.69 -1.94
C TRP A 273 1.96 12.80 -2.91
N CYS A 274 2.63 12.01 -3.74
CA CYS A 274 1.99 11.14 -4.73
C CYS A 274 0.93 10.20 -4.13
N SER A 275 1.25 9.59 -2.99
CA SER A 275 0.37 8.64 -2.30
C SER A 275 -0.88 9.28 -1.70
N PRO A 276 -0.79 10.34 -0.86
CA PRO A 276 -1.99 11.02 -0.35
C PRO A 276 -2.81 11.67 -1.46
N THR A 277 -2.18 12.23 -2.49
CA THR A 277 -2.89 12.83 -3.63
C THR A 277 -3.71 11.78 -4.39
N SER A 278 -3.09 10.64 -4.73
CA SER A 278 -3.78 9.50 -5.37
C SER A 278 -4.90 8.92 -4.51
N THR A 279 -4.64 8.80 -3.21
CA THR A 279 -5.61 8.32 -2.22
C THR A 279 -6.82 9.25 -2.11
N GLN A 280 -6.59 10.57 -2.09
CA GLN A 280 -7.65 11.57 -2.04
C GLN A 280 -8.48 11.57 -3.34
N MET A 281 -7.83 11.50 -4.50
CA MET A 281 -8.50 11.41 -5.80
C MET A 281 -9.51 10.23 -5.84
N ILE A 282 -9.08 9.02 -5.45
CA ILE A 282 -9.98 7.85 -5.44
C ILE A 282 -11.02 7.92 -4.31
N THR A 283 -10.68 8.48 -3.15
CA THR A 283 -11.67 8.67 -2.05
C THR A 283 -12.83 9.56 -2.52
N GLU A 284 -12.53 10.60 -3.29
CA GLU A 284 -13.54 11.50 -3.86
C GLU A 284 -14.28 10.92 -5.06
N TYR A 285 -13.66 10.05 -5.86
CA TYR A 285 -14.37 9.26 -6.86
C TYR A 285 -15.52 8.46 -6.22
N TRP A 286 -15.31 7.96 -5.00
CA TRP A 286 -16.36 7.31 -4.22
C TRP A 286 -17.31 8.30 -3.51
N GLY A 287 -17.19 9.60 -3.73
CA GLY A 287 -18.09 10.62 -3.18
C GLY A 287 -17.84 10.97 -1.71
N ARG A 288 -16.62 10.77 -1.20
CA ARG A 288 -16.23 11.14 0.16
C ARG A 288 -15.19 12.27 0.11
N ARG A 289 -15.41 13.31 0.90
CA ARG A 289 -14.56 14.50 1.00
C ARG A 289 -14.33 14.83 2.49
N PRO A 290 -13.18 15.43 2.84
CA PRO A 290 -13.06 16.13 4.12
C PRO A 290 -14.16 17.19 4.26
N THR A 291 -14.62 17.39 5.48
CA THR A 291 -15.56 18.46 5.84
C THR A 291 -14.87 19.83 5.86
N PRO A 292 -15.60 20.95 5.71
CA PRO A 292 -15.03 22.28 5.86
C PRO A 292 -14.27 22.46 7.19
N GLU A 293 -14.78 21.89 8.28
CA GLU A 293 -14.15 21.94 9.60
C GLU A 293 -12.79 21.19 9.61
N GLU A 294 -12.70 20.04 8.95
CA GLU A 294 -11.46 19.29 8.78
C GLU A 294 -10.43 19.99 7.88
N LEU A 295 -10.89 20.91 7.02
CA LEU A 295 -10.05 21.71 6.14
C LEU A 295 -9.70 23.09 6.71
N ALA A 296 -10.31 23.51 7.81
CA ALA A 296 -10.15 24.86 8.37
C ALA A 296 -8.72 25.21 8.82
N TRP A 297 -7.86 24.21 9.02
CA TRP A 297 -6.44 24.42 9.31
C TRP A 297 -5.61 24.76 8.07
N VAL A 298 -6.14 24.48 6.87
CA VAL A 298 -5.46 24.74 5.62
C VAL A 298 -5.53 26.23 5.30
N ARG A 299 -4.41 26.78 4.85
CA ARG A 299 -4.29 28.17 4.43
C ARG A 299 -5.27 28.45 3.28
N PRO A 300 -6.14 29.48 3.38
CA PRO A 300 -7.16 29.76 2.36
C PRO A 300 -6.59 30.05 0.96
N GLU A 301 -5.35 30.52 0.86
CA GLU A 301 -4.65 30.78 -0.39
C GLU A 301 -4.16 29.51 -1.11
N TYR A 302 -4.23 28.34 -0.47
CA TYR A 302 -3.80 27.08 -1.08
C TYR A 302 -4.97 26.39 -1.78
N ASP A 303 -4.79 26.18 -3.08
CA ASP A 303 -5.62 25.27 -3.88
C ASP A 303 -5.61 23.85 -3.29
N ASP A 304 -6.66 23.09 -3.60
CA ASP A 304 -6.79 21.68 -3.25
C ASP A 304 -6.51 21.36 -1.76
N PRO A 305 -7.21 22.03 -0.81
CA PRO A 305 -6.95 21.87 0.61
C PRO A 305 -7.10 20.41 1.10
N GLN A 306 -7.92 19.62 0.40
CA GLN A 306 -8.07 18.18 0.63
C GLN A 306 -6.77 17.38 0.44
N VAL A 307 -5.86 17.82 -0.44
CA VAL A 307 -4.56 17.16 -0.65
C VAL A 307 -3.62 17.46 0.51
N CYS A 308 -3.58 18.72 0.98
CA CYS A 308 -2.86 19.08 2.21
C CYS A 308 -3.40 18.30 3.42
N HIS A 309 -4.73 18.18 3.53
CA HIS A 309 -5.36 17.35 4.55
C HIS A 309 -4.93 15.89 4.44
N ALA A 310 -5.01 15.27 3.27
CA ALA A 310 -4.56 13.90 3.07
C ALA A 310 -3.09 13.70 3.45
N ALA A 311 -2.19 14.60 3.02
CA ALA A 311 -0.76 14.53 3.34
C ALA A 311 -0.50 14.56 4.85
N ARG A 312 -1.08 15.53 5.57
CA ARG A 312 -0.98 15.63 7.02
C ARG A 312 -1.51 14.37 7.73
N ARG A 313 -2.59 13.78 7.23
CA ARG A 313 -3.27 12.64 7.83
C ARG A 313 -2.67 11.27 7.47
N THR A 314 -1.74 11.23 6.52
CA THR A 314 -0.99 10.01 6.18
C THR A 314 0.51 10.13 6.44
N TYR A 315 1.00 11.29 6.86
CA TYR A 315 2.41 11.49 7.21
C TYR A 315 2.85 10.52 8.32
N ASP A 316 3.91 9.78 8.02
CA ASP A 316 4.60 8.88 8.93
C ASP A 316 5.85 9.58 9.45
N TYR A 317 5.87 9.87 10.75
CA TYR A 317 6.91 10.70 11.37
C TYR A 317 8.27 9.99 11.47
N GLN A 318 8.32 8.65 11.51
CA GLN A 318 9.58 7.91 11.45
C GLN A 318 10.12 7.82 10.03
N TYR A 319 9.24 7.50 9.07
CA TYR A 319 9.61 7.44 7.65
C TYR A 319 9.98 8.82 7.10
N GLY A 320 9.39 9.89 7.66
CA GLY A 320 9.57 11.26 7.22
C GLY A 320 8.78 11.60 5.96
N GLY A 321 7.74 10.84 5.62
CA GLY A 321 7.00 11.00 4.37
C GLY A 321 5.56 10.48 4.39
N CYS A 322 4.80 10.78 3.35
CA CYS A 322 3.39 10.36 3.21
C CYS A 322 3.22 9.02 2.45
N GLY A 323 4.33 8.34 2.15
CA GLY A 323 4.39 7.16 1.29
C GLY A 323 4.07 5.83 1.98
N ASN A 324 3.78 5.80 3.28
CA ASN A 324 3.45 4.58 4.01
C ASN A 324 2.10 4.00 3.52
N TRP A 325 2.12 2.80 2.94
CA TRP A 325 0.98 2.23 2.22
C TRP A 325 -0.23 1.94 3.12
N PRO A 326 -0.10 1.22 4.26
CA PRO A 326 -1.23 0.99 5.13
C PRO A 326 -1.76 2.27 5.77
N PHE A 327 -0.95 3.32 5.95
CA PHE A 327 -1.43 4.61 6.47
C PHE A 327 -2.41 5.29 5.49
N ASN A 328 -2.11 5.25 4.19
CA ASN A 328 -3.00 5.80 3.16
C ASN A 328 -4.32 5.03 3.07
N THR A 329 -4.26 3.70 3.11
CA THR A 329 -5.49 2.87 3.09
C THR A 329 -6.31 2.99 4.38
N ALA A 330 -5.66 3.17 5.54
CA ALA A 330 -6.32 3.45 6.81
C ALA A 330 -6.95 4.86 6.85
N TYR A 331 -6.29 5.87 6.27
CA TYR A 331 -6.84 7.21 6.09
C TYR A 331 -8.11 7.17 5.23
N ALA A 332 -8.05 6.56 4.04
CA ALA A 332 -9.22 6.42 3.18
C ALA A 332 -10.39 5.70 3.88
N ALA A 333 -10.08 4.68 4.70
CA ALA A 333 -11.09 3.94 5.43
C ALA A 333 -11.68 4.68 6.65
N SER A 334 -11.14 5.84 7.03
CA SER A 334 -11.72 6.72 8.05
C SER A 334 -12.97 7.43 7.54
N TYR A 335 -13.12 7.59 6.23
CA TYR A 335 -14.32 8.15 5.62
C TYR A 335 -15.52 7.20 5.69
N ARG A 336 -16.71 7.80 5.71
CA ARG A 336 -17.98 7.08 5.84
C ARG A 336 -18.12 5.97 4.80
N ASP A 337 -18.37 4.75 5.30
CA ASP A 337 -18.61 3.57 4.48
C ASP A 337 -17.50 3.28 3.45
N MET A 338 -16.25 3.63 3.76
CA MET A 338 -15.07 3.31 2.95
C MET A 338 -14.24 2.19 3.58
N GLN A 339 -13.59 1.43 2.71
CA GLN A 339 -12.58 0.44 3.07
C GLN A 339 -11.38 0.54 2.13
N GLY A 340 -10.23 0.07 2.61
CA GLY A 340 -9.00 0.02 1.83
C GLY A 340 -8.17 -1.22 2.17
N VAL A 341 -7.42 -1.71 1.20
CA VAL A 341 -6.45 -2.79 1.40
C VAL A 341 -5.20 -2.52 0.59
N VAL A 342 -4.04 -2.82 1.17
CA VAL A 342 -2.77 -2.91 0.45
C VAL A 342 -2.62 -4.34 -0.07
N THR A 343 -2.41 -4.48 -1.37
CA THR A 343 -2.26 -5.78 -1.99
C THR A 343 -1.25 -5.75 -3.13
N ARG A 344 -1.05 -6.90 -3.78
CA ARG A 344 -0.29 -7.03 -5.02
C ARG A 344 -1.24 -7.55 -6.09
N LEU A 345 -1.08 -7.17 -7.35
CA LEU A 345 -1.71 -7.86 -8.48
C LEU A 345 -0.61 -8.47 -9.34
N ALA A 346 -0.89 -9.61 -9.95
CA ALA A 346 0.09 -10.37 -10.72
C ALA A 346 0.14 -9.95 -12.19
N SER A 347 -0.90 -9.28 -12.70
CA SER A 347 -1.02 -8.94 -14.12
C SER A 347 -1.96 -7.76 -14.38
N LEU A 348 -1.90 -7.18 -15.58
CA LEU A 348 -2.88 -6.16 -15.98
C LEU A 348 -4.29 -6.73 -16.18
N GLU A 349 -4.46 -8.00 -16.54
CA GLU A 349 -5.80 -8.60 -16.63
C GLU A 349 -6.51 -8.59 -15.26
N GLN A 350 -5.77 -8.78 -14.17
CA GLN A 350 -6.32 -8.64 -12.81
C GLN A 350 -6.71 -7.18 -12.50
N ALA A 351 -5.93 -6.21 -13.00
CA ALA A 351 -6.29 -4.80 -12.88
C ALA A 351 -7.55 -4.47 -13.69
N GLU A 352 -7.63 -4.95 -14.93
CA GLU A 352 -8.78 -4.78 -15.83
C GLU A 352 -10.06 -5.37 -15.22
N LEU A 353 -9.97 -6.49 -14.49
CA LEU A 353 -11.13 -7.06 -13.78
C LEU A 353 -11.72 -6.07 -12.77
N LEU A 354 -10.87 -5.35 -12.02
CA LEU A 354 -11.32 -4.34 -11.06
C LEU A 354 -11.83 -3.07 -11.76
N VAL A 355 -11.09 -2.57 -12.76
CA VAL A 355 -11.44 -1.35 -13.50
C VAL A 355 -12.74 -1.52 -14.28
N ALA A 356 -12.95 -2.67 -14.93
CA ALA A 356 -14.22 -3.01 -15.59
C ALA A 356 -15.41 -3.06 -14.62
N ALA A 357 -15.16 -3.36 -13.34
CA ALA A 357 -16.15 -3.29 -12.27
C ALA A 357 -16.30 -1.88 -11.65
N GLY A 358 -15.63 -0.87 -12.19
CA GLY A 358 -15.64 0.50 -11.71
C GLY A 358 -14.79 0.72 -10.45
N ILE A 359 -13.74 -0.07 -10.24
CA ILE A 359 -12.81 0.07 -9.11
C ILE A 359 -11.45 0.52 -9.65
N PRO A 360 -11.13 1.83 -9.61
CA PRO A 360 -9.80 2.31 -9.95
C PRO A 360 -8.77 1.88 -8.90
N LEU A 361 -7.49 1.87 -9.28
CA LEU A 361 -6.39 1.39 -8.45
C LEU A 361 -5.39 2.50 -8.18
N ILE A 362 -4.63 2.38 -7.09
CA ILE A 362 -3.43 3.21 -6.85
C ILE A 362 -2.25 2.28 -6.92
N THR A 363 -1.42 2.39 -7.96
CA THR A 363 -0.30 1.50 -8.24
C THR A 363 1.01 2.12 -7.79
N SER A 364 1.86 1.33 -7.15
CA SER A 364 3.24 1.71 -6.84
C SER A 364 4.11 1.52 -8.06
N GLN A 365 4.80 2.57 -8.48
CA GLN A 365 5.58 2.64 -9.70
C GLN A 365 7.04 3.00 -9.42
N SER A 366 7.93 2.47 -10.26
CA SER A 366 9.37 2.75 -10.17
C SER A 366 10.00 2.59 -11.56
N PHE A 367 10.42 3.71 -12.16
CA PHE A 367 10.95 3.74 -13.52
C PHE A 367 12.02 4.83 -13.74
N LEU A 368 12.85 4.66 -14.76
CA LEU A 368 13.67 5.72 -15.35
C LEU A 368 12.82 6.50 -16.34
N ALA A 369 13.16 7.77 -16.59
CA ALA A 369 12.38 8.63 -17.50
C ALA A 369 12.19 8.02 -18.90
N LYS A 370 13.15 7.23 -19.37
CA LYS A 370 13.11 6.52 -20.66
C LYS A 370 12.28 5.24 -20.69
N GLU A 371 11.79 4.76 -19.54
CA GLU A 371 11.05 3.50 -19.45
C GLU A 371 9.53 3.70 -19.51
N LEU A 372 9.05 4.94 -19.37
CA LEU A 372 7.63 5.28 -19.43
C LEU A 372 7.43 6.52 -20.31
N ASP A 373 7.30 6.29 -21.60
CA ASP A 373 7.06 7.35 -22.57
C ASP A 373 5.80 8.15 -22.23
N GLY A 374 5.90 9.48 -22.34
CA GLY A 374 4.83 10.41 -21.97
C GLY A 374 4.85 10.88 -20.51
N ALA A 375 5.65 10.24 -19.62
CA ALA A 375 5.74 10.69 -18.23
C ALA A 375 6.51 12.02 -18.10
N GLY A 376 7.65 12.13 -18.80
CA GLY A 376 8.52 13.31 -18.75
C GLY A 376 9.40 13.41 -17.50
N TYR A 377 9.42 12.38 -16.65
CA TYR A 377 10.26 12.28 -15.45
C TYR A 377 10.59 10.83 -15.14
N GLY A 378 11.56 10.59 -14.25
CA GLY A 378 11.86 9.27 -13.68
C GLY A 378 11.69 9.29 -12.16
N THR A 379 11.53 8.13 -11.55
CA THR A 379 11.29 8.02 -10.10
C THR A 379 11.78 6.70 -9.52
N ALA A 380 12.33 6.74 -8.30
CA ALA A 380 12.63 5.53 -7.53
C ALA A 380 11.38 4.92 -6.85
N GLY A 381 10.31 5.69 -6.72
CA GLY A 381 9.04 5.28 -6.11
C GLY A 381 8.01 6.38 -6.29
N HIS A 382 6.86 6.05 -6.86
CA HIS A 382 5.77 7.00 -7.13
C HIS A 382 4.42 6.26 -7.10
N LEU A 383 3.39 6.88 -6.54
CA LEU A 383 2.05 6.30 -6.53
C LEU A 383 1.22 7.01 -7.60
N MET A 384 0.69 6.23 -8.54
CA MET A 384 -0.12 6.71 -9.65
C MET A 384 -1.47 6.02 -9.62
N THR A 385 -2.54 6.71 -10.01
CA THR A 385 -3.83 6.05 -10.16
C THR A 385 -3.93 5.36 -11.52
N LEU A 386 -4.46 4.14 -11.55
CA LEU A 386 -4.88 3.46 -12.78
C LEU A 386 -6.41 3.59 -12.82
N VAL A 387 -6.91 4.43 -13.73
CA VAL A 387 -8.33 4.82 -13.77
C VAL A 387 -9.07 4.25 -14.96
N GLY A 388 -8.36 3.72 -15.96
CA GLY A 388 -8.99 3.21 -17.16
C GLY A 388 -8.01 2.63 -18.16
N PHE A 389 -8.55 2.22 -19.30
CA PHE A 389 -7.81 1.81 -20.48
C PHE A 389 -8.44 2.41 -21.73
N THR A 390 -7.64 2.75 -22.74
CA THR A 390 -8.14 3.14 -24.07
C THR A 390 -8.78 1.94 -24.78
N ASP A 391 -9.40 2.16 -25.93
CA ASP A 391 -9.94 1.06 -26.75
C ASP A 391 -8.83 0.08 -27.17
N GLU A 392 -7.64 0.59 -27.45
CA GLU A 392 -6.43 -0.18 -27.77
C GLU A 392 -5.78 -0.84 -26.54
N GLY A 393 -6.26 -0.52 -25.33
CA GLY A 393 -5.79 -1.11 -24.08
C GLY A 393 -4.60 -0.41 -23.42
N ASP A 394 -4.24 0.81 -23.87
CA ASP A 394 -3.24 1.65 -23.20
C ASP A 394 -3.78 2.18 -21.87
N VAL A 395 -2.89 2.35 -20.89
CA VAL A 395 -3.29 2.67 -19.52
C VAL A 395 -3.65 4.14 -19.40
N ILE A 396 -4.86 4.43 -18.92
CA ILE A 396 -5.27 5.78 -18.53
C ILE A 396 -5.00 5.96 -17.03
N SER A 397 -4.22 6.97 -16.70
CA SER A 397 -3.79 7.28 -15.34
C SER A 397 -4.12 8.73 -14.99
N ALA A 398 -4.63 8.97 -13.78
CA ALA A 398 -4.51 10.29 -13.15
C ALA A 398 -3.20 10.29 -12.33
N ASP A 399 -2.12 10.75 -12.96
CA ASP A 399 -0.78 10.82 -12.40
C ASP A 399 -0.61 12.13 -11.60
N PRO A 400 -0.46 12.05 -10.26
CA PRO A 400 -0.36 13.24 -9.41
C PRO A 400 0.88 14.10 -9.72
N ALA A 401 1.89 13.60 -10.44
CA ALA A 401 3.04 14.37 -10.90
C ALA A 401 2.74 15.28 -12.13
N GLY A 402 1.46 15.53 -12.44
CA GLY A 402 1.04 16.65 -13.31
C GLY A 402 1.69 17.98 -12.86
N ARG A 403 2.03 18.90 -13.77
CA ARG A 403 2.53 20.23 -13.36
C ARG A 403 1.43 21.06 -12.68
N ASN A 404 0.18 20.78 -13.03
CA ASN A 404 -1.05 21.30 -12.46
C ASN A 404 -2.16 20.26 -12.66
N ASN A 405 -3.39 20.55 -12.19
CA ASN A 405 -4.51 19.61 -12.26
C ASN A 405 -4.94 19.24 -13.68
N ALA A 406 -4.75 20.11 -14.67
CA ALA A 406 -5.09 19.81 -16.06
C ALA A 406 -4.13 18.78 -16.70
N ASP A 407 -2.89 18.72 -16.21
CA ASP A 407 -1.84 17.81 -16.70
C ASP A 407 -1.87 16.42 -16.04
N VAL A 408 -2.77 16.16 -15.10
CA VAL A 408 -2.81 14.92 -14.29
C VAL A 408 -3.25 13.71 -15.11
N ARG A 409 -4.27 13.86 -15.97
CA ARG A 409 -4.74 12.76 -16.83
C ARG A 409 -3.74 12.49 -17.94
N ARG A 410 -3.21 11.28 -17.98
CA ARG A 410 -2.25 10.81 -18.99
C ARG A 410 -2.62 9.44 -19.50
N THR A 411 -2.18 9.14 -20.71
CA THR A 411 -2.24 7.79 -21.30
C THR A 411 -0.82 7.28 -21.48
N TYR A 412 -0.58 6.06 -21.03
CA TYR A 412 0.73 5.41 -21.10
C TYR A 412 0.68 4.13 -21.91
N PRO A 413 1.75 3.82 -22.67
CA PRO A 413 1.83 2.56 -23.39
C PRO A 413 1.66 1.38 -22.44
N ARG A 414 0.71 0.48 -22.75
CA ARG A 414 0.36 -0.67 -21.91
C ARG A 414 1.58 -1.46 -21.45
N ARG A 415 2.45 -1.81 -22.41
CA ARG A 415 3.63 -2.64 -22.15
C ARG A 415 4.64 -1.97 -21.22
N ALA A 416 4.85 -0.66 -21.39
CA ALA A 416 5.75 0.11 -20.54
C ALA A 416 5.23 0.11 -19.10
N TRP A 417 3.95 0.48 -18.91
CA TRP A 417 3.29 0.49 -17.61
C TRP A 417 3.32 -0.87 -16.92
N GLU A 418 2.97 -1.93 -17.65
CA GLU A 418 2.94 -3.29 -17.15
C GLU A 418 4.30 -3.73 -16.58
N ASN A 419 5.37 -3.49 -17.34
CA ASN A 419 6.72 -3.82 -16.91
C ASN A 419 7.13 -3.04 -15.67
N ILE A 420 6.94 -1.71 -15.65
CA ILE A 420 7.41 -0.88 -14.53
C ILE A 420 6.66 -1.17 -13.23
N TRP A 421 5.40 -1.60 -13.33
CA TRP A 421 4.56 -1.93 -12.19
C TRP A 421 4.79 -3.35 -11.68
N LEU A 422 4.86 -4.34 -12.57
CA LEU A 422 4.82 -5.74 -12.15
C LEU A 422 6.20 -6.37 -11.96
N ARG A 423 7.29 -5.75 -12.45
CA ARG A 423 8.66 -6.25 -12.22
C ARG A 423 9.08 -6.14 -10.76
N THR A 424 9.92 -7.07 -10.32
CA THR A 424 10.48 -7.09 -8.96
C THR A 424 11.92 -6.59 -8.90
N LYS A 425 12.59 -6.46 -10.05
CA LYS A 425 13.92 -5.88 -10.21
C LYS A 425 13.92 -4.83 -11.32
N ARG A 426 14.79 -3.83 -11.18
CA ARG A 426 15.05 -2.80 -12.19
C ARG A 426 16.50 -2.35 -12.13
N TYR A 427 16.97 -1.70 -13.17
CA TYR A 427 18.20 -0.93 -13.12
C TYR A 427 17.91 0.52 -12.71
N ASN A 428 18.79 1.12 -11.91
CA ASN A 428 18.80 2.56 -11.68
C ASN A 428 19.65 3.28 -12.76
N GLU A 429 19.76 4.61 -12.66
CA GLU A 429 20.53 5.42 -13.61
C GLU A 429 22.01 5.01 -13.70
N ASN A 430 22.56 4.47 -12.61
CA ASN A 430 23.94 3.98 -12.53
C ASN A 430 24.09 2.51 -12.96
N GLY A 431 23.07 1.90 -13.55
CA GLY A 431 23.09 0.49 -13.99
C GLY A 431 23.07 -0.54 -12.85
N GLN A 432 22.76 -0.12 -11.62
CA GLN A 432 22.73 -1.01 -10.46
C GLN A 432 21.33 -1.63 -10.30
N VAL A 433 21.28 -2.90 -9.93
CA VAL A 433 20.01 -3.59 -9.65
C VAL A 433 19.36 -3.01 -8.39
N ARG A 434 18.08 -2.71 -8.47
CA ARG A 434 17.20 -2.23 -7.40
C ARG A 434 15.89 -2.98 -7.43
N SER A 435 15.16 -2.94 -6.32
CA SER A 435 13.82 -3.53 -6.23
C SER A 435 12.84 -2.76 -7.11
N GLY A 436 12.01 -3.50 -7.83
CA GLY A 436 10.77 -3.02 -8.44
C GLY A 436 9.61 -3.20 -7.47
N THR A 437 8.41 -2.79 -7.88
CA THR A 437 7.26 -2.74 -6.97
C THR A 437 6.50 -4.06 -6.91
N GLY A 438 6.67 -4.96 -7.90
CA GLY A 438 6.07 -6.29 -7.90
C GLY A 438 4.54 -6.27 -7.83
N GLY A 439 3.91 -5.28 -8.45
CA GLY A 439 2.46 -5.19 -8.55
C GLY A 439 1.75 -4.65 -7.31
N VAL A 440 2.48 -4.04 -6.35
CA VAL A 440 1.82 -3.42 -5.18
C VAL A 440 0.81 -2.37 -5.62
N CYS A 441 -0.37 -2.42 -5.05
CA CYS A 441 -1.42 -1.43 -5.24
C CYS A 441 -2.33 -1.28 -4.01
N TYR A 442 -3.06 -0.17 -3.99
CA TYR A 442 -4.17 0.05 -3.07
C TYR A 442 -5.47 -0.19 -3.80
N VAL A 443 -6.39 -0.87 -3.12
CA VAL A 443 -7.76 -1.00 -3.60
C VAL A 443 -8.67 -0.35 -2.57
N LEU A 444 -9.27 0.77 -2.95
CA LEU A 444 -10.21 1.55 -2.14
C LEU A 444 -11.62 1.36 -2.69
N PHE A 445 -12.56 1.00 -1.83
CA PHE A 445 -13.92 0.65 -2.26
C PHE A 445 -14.94 0.86 -1.13
N PRO A 446 -16.23 1.04 -1.46
CA PRO A 446 -17.25 1.22 -0.44
C PRO A 446 -17.46 -0.06 0.38
N LEU A 447 -17.94 0.09 1.63
CA LEU A 447 -18.33 -1.00 2.53
C LEU A 447 -19.39 -1.95 1.91
N ARG A 448 -20.21 -1.43 1.01
CA ARG A 448 -21.26 -2.18 0.30
C ARG A 448 -21.02 -2.11 -1.22
N PRO A 449 -20.04 -2.89 -1.73
CA PRO A 449 -19.80 -2.97 -3.17
C PRO A 449 -21.00 -3.58 -3.91
N SER A 450 -21.17 -3.23 -5.19
CA SER A 450 -22.16 -3.84 -6.08
C SER A 450 -21.90 -5.34 -6.31
N ALA A 451 -22.81 -6.07 -6.96
CA ALA A 451 -22.59 -7.48 -7.26
C ALA A 451 -21.36 -7.71 -8.16
N ALA A 452 -21.19 -6.89 -9.20
CA ALA A 452 -20.03 -6.94 -10.10
C ALA A 452 -18.72 -6.63 -9.35
N GLN A 453 -18.73 -5.58 -8.51
CA GLN A 453 -17.58 -5.20 -7.69
C GLN A 453 -17.19 -6.30 -6.71
N ARG A 454 -18.16 -6.91 -6.02
CA ARG A 454 -17.90 -8.06 -5.14
C ARG A 454 -17.28 -9.21 -5.89
N HIS A 455 -17.80 -9.53 -7.07
CA HIS A 455 -17.26 -10.62 -7.88
C HIS A 455 -15.79 -10.35 -8.25
N ALA A 456 -15.48 -9.15 -8.76
CA ALA A 456 -14.13 -8.75 -9.11
C ALA A 456 -13.16 -8.78 -7.91
N LEU A 457 -13.57 -8.24 -6.76
CA LEU A 457 -12.77 -8.27 -5.53
C LEU A 457 -12.53 -9.72 -5.06
N HIS A 458 -13.57 -10.55 -5.02
CA HIS A 458 -13.48 -11.94 -4.56
C HIS A 458 -12.59 -12.80 -5.48
N ALA A 459 -12.65 -12.59 -6.79
CA ALA A 459 -11.79 -13.28 -7.76
C ALA A 459 -10.29 -13.04 -7.48
N LEU A 460 -9.96 -11.91 -6.83
CA LEU A 460 -8.59 -11.54 -6.45
C LEU A 460 -8.30 -11.79 -4.97
N GLY A 461 -9.18 -12.50 -4.26
CA GLY A 461 -9.03 -12.80 -2.84
C GLY A 461 -9.25 -11.60 -1.91
N ILE A 462 -9.82 -10.51 -2.41
CA ILE A 462 -10.19 -9.34 -1.61
C ILE A 462 -11.64 -9.52 -1.14
N ARG A 463 -11.85 -9.50 0.18
CA ARG A 463 -13.15 -9.70 0.82
C ARG A 463 -13.68 -8.42 1.42
#